data_AF-A0A819SCM8-F1
#
_entry.id   AF-A0A819SCM8-F1
#
_cell.length_a   1.000
_cell.length_b   1.000
_cell.length_c   1.000
_cell.angle_alpha   90.00
_cell.angle_beta   90.00
_cell.angle_gamma   90.00
#
_symmetry.space_group_name_H-M   'P 1'
#
loop_
_entity.id
_entity.type
_entity.pdbx_description
1 polymer ?
#
loop_
_entity_poly.entity_id
_entity_poly.type
_entity_poly.pdbx_seq_one_letter_code
_entity_poly.pdbx_strand_id
1 'polypeptide(L)'
;MFAQCLVFAVFSTLTLALANDDLFLHRFRGHILKINGKYEIVTTLADSYKEPDGNSDNVLATGSWDQTYNITGWSVLEIKTAENQTNIDQVYSAGLLEGQFTQELTRMQWQNTITNICVNRTDFCGKLKNFFLTQLNWIYMQIDTHPNDEYWHQINLLLVQLNGLIDGYQNKSRGPRKELEDPLGFFLFQVLASIDDIAVHLGFQNISRHDSCSALIKILPDNKDIFVSHATWDDYSSMLKVFKRYTMPLKRTPAANSVVIPGSDIIFSSYPGTLHSIDDFYMTGPADLTVIETTIDNYNEDLYRNINPISVPEWMRVVVANRLATSGKE
;
A
#
# COMPACT_ATOMS: atom_id res chain seq x y z
N MET A 1 7.33 35.25 -5.19
CA MET A 1 5.85 35.29 -5.17
C MET A 1 5.42 34.21 -4.18
N PHE A 2 5.25 34.59 -2.91
CA PHE A 2 4.94 33.65 -1.83
C PHE A 2 3.46 33.25 -1.92
N ALA A 3 3.17 32.03 -2.35
CA ALA A 3 1.85 31.45 -2.19
C ALA A 3 1.75 30.89 -0.77
N GLN A 4 0.94 31.53 0.07
CA GLN A 4 0.53 30.98 1.36
C GLN A 4 -0.33 29.74 1.12
N CYS A 5 0.19 28.56 1.43
CA CYS A 5 -0.64 27.38 1.65
C CYS A 5 -1.42 27.58 2.96
N LEU A 6 -2.71 27.90 2.86
CA LEU A 6 -3.62 27.77 3.99
C LEU A 6 -3.80 26.28 4.29
N VAL A 7 -3.17 25.82 5.38
CA VAL A 7 -3.45 24.52 5.98
C VAL A 7 -4.72 24.66 6.82
N PHE A 8 -5.85 24.15 6.32
CA PHE A 8 -7.03 23.94 7.17
C PHE A 8 -6.88 22.59 7.88
N ALA A 9 -6.52 22.65 9.17
CA ALA A 9 -6.72 21.54 10.08
C ALA A 9 -8.19 21.56 10.54
N VAL A 10 -8.98 20.59 10.09
CA VAL A 10 -10.29 20.28 10.67
C VAL A 10 -10.39 18.77 10.86
N PHE A 11 -10.08 18.29 12.06
CA PHE A 11 -10.49 16.98 12.53
C PHE A 11 -11.48 17.18 13.68
N SER A 12 -12.76 17.13 13.36
CA SER A 12 -13.84 16.73 14.27
C SER A 12 -15.06 16.41 13.42
N THR A 13 -15.54 15.16 13.51
CA THR A 13 -16.75 14.61 12.84
C THR A 13 -16.77 14.75 11.32
N LEU A 14 -16.47 13.66 10.61
CA LEU A 14 -16.72 13.51 9.18
C LEU A 14 -18.24 13.49 8.92
N THR A 15 -18.88 14.65 8.99
CA THR A 15 -20.24 14.83 8.50
C THR A 15 -20.08 15.09 7.00
N LEU A 16 -20.37 14.09 6.16
CA LEU A 16 -20.40 14.26 4.71
C LEU A 16 -21.28 15.47 4.39
N ALA A 17 -20.68 16.54 3.88
CA ALA A 17 -21.44 17.61 3.25
C ALA A 17 -22.15 17.00 2.05
N LEU A 18 -23.48 17.11 2.03
CA LEU A 18 -24.34 16.76 0.91
C LEU A 18 -23.88 17.57 -0.31
N ALA A 19 -23.14 16.93 -1.21
CA ALA A 19 -22.91 17.44 -2.54
C ALA A 19 -24.19 17.23 -3.37
N ASN A 20 -24.65 18.31 -4.01
CA ASN A 20 -25.84 18.36 -4.87
C ASN A 20 -25.94 17.17 -5.85
N ASP A 21 -27.18 16.72 -6.04
CA ASP A 21 -27.68 15.51 -6.70
C ASP A 21 -27.35 15.28 -8.20
N ASP A 22 -26.27 15.82 -8.77
CA ASP A 22 -25.98 15.65 -10.23
C ASP A 22 -24.53 15.21 -10.58
N LEU A 23 -23.69 14.89 -9.59
CA LEU A 23 -22.42 14.20 -9.83
C LEU A 23 -22.59 12.74 -9.46
N PHE A 24 -22.62 11.84 -10.45
CA PHE A 24 -22.61 10.39 -10.24
C PHE A 24 -21.35 10.00 -9.44
N LEU A 25 -21.49 9.96 -8.12
CA LEU A 25 -20.52 9.40 -7.20
C LEU A 25 -20.46 7.90 -7.48
N HIS A 26 -19.38 7.47 -8.12
CA HIS A 26 -19.15 6.06 -8.39
C HIS A 26 -18.70 5.40 -7.08
N ARG A 27 -19.68 4.98 -6.29
CA ARG A 27 -19.50 4.20 -5.06
C ARG A 27 -19.73 2.74 -5.38
N PHE A 28 -18.73 1.92 -5.09
CA PHE A 28 -18.77 0.49 -5.27
C PHE A 28 -18.69 -0.21 -3.93
N ARG A 29 -19.31 -1.37 -3.88
CA ARG A 29 -19.19 -2.33 -2.79
C ARG A 29 -18.91 -3.69 -3.38
N GLY A 30 -18.24 -4.54 -2.61
CA GLY A 30 -17.80 -5.81 -3.13
C GLY A 30 -17.35 -6.78 -2.05
N HIS A 31 -17.24 -8.04 -2.44
CA HIS A 31 -16.70 -9.10 -1.61
C HIS A 31 -16.01 -10.16 -2.46
N ILE A 32 -15.16 -10.95 -1.81
CA ILE A 32 -14.48 -12.11 -2.39
C ILE A 32 -15.06 -13.38 -1.77
N LEU A 33 -15.47 -14.32 -2.62
CA LEU A 33 -15.88 -15.67 -2.22
C LEU A 33 -14.79 -16.68 -2.54
N LYS A 34 -14.68 -17.74 -1.74
CA LYS A 34 -13.92 -18.94 -2.07
C LYS A 34 -14.85 -20.13 -2.27
N ILE A 35 -15.04 -20.55 -3.52
CA ILE A 35 -15.95 -21.64 -3.88
C ILE A 35 -15.14 -22.72 -4.60
N ASN A 36 -15.14 -23.94 -4.06
CA ASN A 36 -14.38 -25.07 -4.61
C ASN A 36 -12.90 -24.74 -4.86
N GLY A 37 -12.28 -23.96 -3.95
CA GLY A 37 -10.89 -23.53 -4.03
C GLY A 37 -10.60 -22.39 -5.02
N LYS A 38 -11.62 -21.86 -5.70
CA LYS A 38 -11.50 -20.70 -6.61
C LYS A 38 -11.99 -19.43 -5.94
N TYR A 39 -11.35 -18.32 -6.28
CA TYR A 39 -11.72 -17.00 -5.79
C TYR A 39 -12.65 -16.32 -6.79
N GLU A 40 -13.83 -15.91 -6.33
CA GLU A 40 -14.82 -15.20 -7.12
C GLU A 40 -14.95 -13.78 -6.62
N ILE A 41 -14.85 -12.83 -7.55
CA ILE A 41 -14.92 -11.40 -7.27
C ILE A 41 -16.34 -10.93 -7.53
N VAL A 42 -16.99 -10.35 -6.53
CA VAL A 42 -18.31 -9.74 -6.66
C VAL A 42 -18.18 -8.26 -6.35
N THR A 43 -18.33 -7.41 -7.36
CA THR A 43 -18.32 -5.95 -7.20
C THR A 43 -19.49 -5.33 -7.96
N THR A 44 -20.19 -4.39 -7.35
CA THR A 44 -21.30 -3.67 -7.99
C THR A 44 -21.43 -2.26 -7.40
N LEU A 45 -22.31 -1.45 -8.00
CA LEU A 45 -22.67 -0.14 -7.45
C LEU A 45 -23.27 -0.31 -6.05
N ALA A 46 -22.92 0.60 -5.14
CA ALA A 46 -23.33 0.53 -3.74
C ALA A 46 -24.85 0.35 -3.57
N ASP A 47 -25.67 1.07 -4.34
CA ASP A 47 -27.13 1.00 -4.27
C ASP A 47 -27.72 -0.34 -4.74
N SER A 48 -26.94 -1.11 -5.51
CA SER A 48 -27.31 -2.44 -6.00
C SER A 48 -26.65 -3.56 -5.21
N TYR A 49 -25.79 -3.23 -4.25
CA TYR A 49 -25.03 -4.23 -3.52
C TYR A 49 -25.90 -4.91 -2.48
N LYS A 50 -25.82 -6.24 -2.47
CA LYS A 50 -26.39 -7.07 -1.43
C LYS A 50 -25.24 -7.61 -0.62
N GLU A 51 -25.20 -7.23 0.65
CA GLU A 51 -24.26 -7.80 1.61
C GLU A 51 -24.39 -9.33 1.59
N PRO A 52 -23.26 -10.06 1.53
CA PRO A 52 -23.30 -11.50 1.64
C PRO A 52 -23.81 -11.89 3.04
N ASP A 53 -24.39 -13.08 3.16
CA ASP A 53 -24.81 -13.60 4.46
C ASP A 53 -23.58 -13.70 5.38
N GLY A 54 -23.61 -12.95 6.48
CA GLY A 54 -22.49 -12.77 7.40
C GLY A 54 -22.03 -14.05 8.10
N ASN A 55 -22.79 -15.14 7.99
CA ASN A 55 -22.45 -16.47 8.50
C ASN A 55 -21.81 -17.40 7.44
N SER A 56 -21.54 -16.91 6.23
CA SER A 56 -20.95 -17.72 5.17
C SER A 56 -19.42 -17.81 5.32
N ASP A 57 -18.92 -18.99 5.67
CA ASP A 57 -17.48 -19.32 5.71
C ASP A 57 -16.77 -19.13 4.35
N ASN A 58 -17.52 -18.90 3.27
CA ASN A 58 -16.96 -18.67 1.94
C ASN A 58 -16.57 -17.22 1.70
N VAL A 59 -17.01 -16.25 2.54
CA VAL A 59 -16.67 -14.84 2.36
C VAL A 59 -15.30 -14.55 2.97
N LEU A 60 -14.32 -14.20 2.13
CA LEU A 60 -12.95 -13.96 2.56
C LEU A 60 -12.66 -12.50 2.87
N ALA A 61 -13.20 -11.60 2.05
CA ALA A 61 -13.01 -10.16 2.16
C ALA A 61 -14.27 -9.41 1.72
N THR A 62 -14.52 -8.26 2.32
CA THR A 62 -15.51 -7.28 1.89
C THR A 62 -14.84 -5.91 1.76
N GLY A 63 -15.44 -5.00 1.01
CA GLY A 63 -14.87 -3.67 0.89
C GLY A 63 -15.76 -2.65 0.19
N SER A 64 -15.32 -1.40 0.31
CA SER A 64 -15.94 -0.22 -0.26
C SER A 64 -14.93 0.57 -1.07
N TRP A 65 -15.39 1.16 -2.17
CA TRP A 65 -14.58 2.01 -3.02
C TRP A 65 -15.40 3.22 -3.45
N ASP A 66 -15.02 4.37 -2.93
CA ASP A 66 -15.71 5.64 -3.19
C ASP A 66 -14.77 6.52 -4.04
N GLN A 67 -15.09 6.67 -5.33
CA GLN A 67 -14.32 7.51 -6.25
C GLN A 67 -14.70 8.98 -6.08
N THR A 68 -14.21 9.61 -5.01
CA THR A 68 -14.52 11.01 -4.67
C THR A 68 -13.43 12.01 -5.10
N TYR A 69 -12.40 11.57 -5.84
CA TYR A 69 -11.23 12.40 -6.16
C TYR A 69 -11.57 13.71 -6.91
N ASN A 70 -12.58 13.70 -7.77
CA ASN A 70 -13.03 14.90 -8.49
C ASN A 70 -13.75 15.93 -7.60
N ILE A 71 -14.11 15.57 -6.36
CA ILE A 71 -14.84 16.43 -5.42
C ILE A 71 -13.95 16.85 -4.26
N THR A 72 -13.22 15.89 -3.67
CA THR A 72 -12.43 16.11 -2.45
C THR A 72 -10.93 16.12 -2.68
N GLY A 73 -10.47 15.74 -3.88
CA GLY A 73 -9.07 15.41 -4.16
C GLY A 73 -8.66 14.00 -3.72
N TRP A 74 -9.55 13.24 -3.05
CA TRP A 74 -9.28 11.91 -2.53
C TRP A 74 -10.33 10.90 -2.98
N SER A 75 -9.90 9.69 -3.33
CA SER A 75 -10.78 8.52 -3.28
C SER A 75 -10.60 7.78 -1.95
N VAL A 76 -11.59 7.02 -1.52
CA VAL A 76 -11.54 6.26 -0.26
C VAL A 76 -11.72 4.78 -0.54
N LEU A 77 -10.80 3.97 -0.04
CA LEU A 77 -10.83 2.51 -0.12
C LEU A 77 -10.85 1.93 1.29
N GLU A 78 -11.82 1.06 1.57
CA GLU A 78 -11.81 0.26 2.79
C GLU A 78 -11.93 -1.22 2.43
N ILE A 79 -11.08 -2.06 3.00
CA ILE A 79 -11.12 -3.50 2.83
C ILE A 79 -11.02 -4.17 4.19
N LYS A 80 -11.90 -5.14 4.44
CA LYS A 80 -11.92 -5.98 5.64
C LYS A 80 -11.80 -7.45 5.25
N THR A 81 -10.99 -8.21 5.96
CA THR A 81 -10.88 -9.67 5.79
C THR A 81 -11.48 -10.41 6.98
N ALA A 82 -11.92 -11.64 6.74
CA ALA A 82 -12.55 -12.47 7.77
C ALA A 82 -11.50 -13.18 8.64
N GLU A 83 -11.68 -13.13 9.97
CA GLU A 83 -10.73 -13.70 10.95
C GLU A 83 -10.62 -15.23 10.90
N ASN A 84 -11.71 -15.91 10.52
CA ASN A 84 -11.73 -17.37 10.41
C ASN A 84 -10.96 -17.91 9.19
N GLN A 85 -10.35 -17.04 8.38
CA GLN A 85 -9.61 -17.41 7.17
C GLN A 85 -8.10 -17.45 7.40
N THR A 86 -7.41 -18.24 6.57
CA THR A 86 -5.95 -18.28 6.59
C THR A 86 -5.37 -16.91 6.23
N ASN A 87 -4.21 -16.55 6.78
CA ASN A 87 -3.56 -15.28 6.44
C ASN A 87 -3.35 -15.10 4.93
N ILE A 88 -3.05 -16.20 4.22
CA ILE A 88 -2.87 -16.22 2.77
C ILE A 88 -4.17 -15.87 2.04
N ASP A 89 -5.29 -16.48 2.44
CA ASP A 89 -6.61 -16.18 1.89
C ASP A 89 -7.02 -14.74 2.15
N GLN A 90 -6.74 -14.23 3.36
CA GLN A 90 -7.03 -12.84 3.73
C GLN A 90 -6.29 -11.85 2.82
N VAL A 91 -4.95 -11.92 2.78
CA VAL A 91 -4.16 -10.92 2.03
C VAL A 91 -4.32 -11.04 0.51
N TYR A 92 -4.44 -12.26 -0.02
CA TYR A 92 -4.71 -12.44 -1.46
C TYR A 92 -6.07 -11.83 -1.83
N SER A 93 -7.11 -12.09 -1.03
CA SER A 93 -8.46 -11.55 -1.29
C SER A 93 -8.52 -10.04 -1.13
N ALA A 94 -7.80 -9.47 -0.17
CA ALA A 94 -7.68 -8.03 -0.01
C ALA A 94 -7.04 -7.38 -1.24
N GLY A 95 -5.91 -7.92 -1.71
CA GLY A 95 -5.29 -7.47 -2.96
C GLY A 95 -6.22 -7.61 -4.15
N LEU A 96 -6.85 -8.78 -4.31
CA LEU A 96 -7.77 -9.08 -5.41
C LEU A 96 -8.92 -8.07 -5.51
N LEU A 97 -9.54 -7.76 -4.37
CA LEU A 97 -10.64 -6.81 -4.30
C LEU A 97 -10.18 -5.37 -4.59
N GLU A 98 -9.02 -4.96 -4.05
CA GLU A 98 -8.44 -3.65 -4.35
C GLU A 98 -8.14 -3.50 -5.85
N GLY A 99 -7.52 -4.50 -6.46
CA GLY A 99 -7.15 -4.47 -7.86
C GLY A 99 -8.37 -4.30 -8.76
N GLN A 100 -9.47 -4.96 -8.41
CA GLN A 100 -10.73 -4.82 -9.11
C GLN A 100 -11.33 -3.42 -8.92
N PHE A 101 -11.42 -2.93 -7.69
CA PHE A 101 -12.00 -1.61 -7.40
C PHE A 101 -11.23 -0.48 -8.06
N THR A 102 -9.90 -0.54 -8.00
CA THR A 102 -9.03 0.57 -8.38
C THR A 102 -8.49 0.45 -9.80
N GLN A 103 -9.02 -0.45 -10.64
CA GLN A 103 -8.49 -0.77 -11.96
C GLN A 103 -8.22 0.48 -12.81
N GLU A 104 -9.22 1.35 -12.96
CA GLU A 104 -9.09 2.54 -13.81
C GLU A 104 -8.12 3.58 -13.23
N LEU A 105 -8.18 3.84 -11.93
CA LEU A 105 -7.26 4.78 -11.28
C LEU A 105 -5.82 4.27 -11.26
N THR A 106 -5.62 2.95 -11.14
CA THR A 106 -4.30 2.31 -11.24
C THR A 106 -3.73 2.44 -12.64
N ARG A 107 -4.56 2.26 -13.68
CA ARG A 107 -4.17 2.48 -15.07
C ARG A 107 -3.72 3.93 -15.31
N MET A 108 -4.46 4.90 -14.81
CA MET A 108 -4.10 6.33 -14.92
C MET A 108 -2.83 6.64 -14.12
N GLN A 109 -2.68 6.13 -12.90
CA GLN A 109 -1.49 6.34 -12.09
C GLN A 109 -0.23 5.78 -12.77
N TRP A 110 -0.33 4.59 -13.38
CA TRP A 110 0.76 4.02 -14.18
C TRP A 110 1.18 4.91 -15.34
N GLN A 111 0.21 5.50 -16.04
CA GLN A 111 0.45 6.42 -17.15
C GLN A 111 1.16 7.69 -16.67
N ASN A 112 0.75 8.22 -15.53
CA ASN A 112 1.30 9.46 -14.99
C ASN A 112 2.72 9.29 -14.43
N THR A 113 3.01 8.16 -13.75
CA THR A 113 4.21 8.04 -12.90
C THR A 113 5.25 7.04 -13.43
N ILE A 114 4.83 5.90 -14.00
CA ILE A 114 5.74 4.79 -14.30
C ILE A 114 6.11 4.69 -15.77
N THR A 115 5.19 5.04 -16.67
CA THR A 115 5.32 4.76 -18.12
C THR A 115 6.64 5.23 -18.73
N ASN A 116 7.18 6.36 -18.26
CA ASN A 116 8.38 6.96 -18.82
C ASN A 116 9.69 6.45 -18.22
N ILE A 117 9.66 5.65 -17.14
CA ILE A 117 10.88 5.20 -16.43
C ILE A 117 11.85 4.48 -17.37
N CYS A 118 11.33 3.63 -18.26
CA CYS A 118 12.12 2.78 -19.17
C CYS A 118 12.14 3.24 -20.63
N VAL A 119 11.46 4.34 -20.98
CA VAL A 119 11.42 4.85 -22.35
C VAL A 119 12.80 5.35 -22.75
N ASN A 120 13.37 4.81 -23.84
CA ASN A 120 14.72 5.11 -24.32
C ASN A 120 15.84 4.87 -23.28
N ARG A 121 15.61 4.03 -22.27
CA ARG A 121 16.54 3.75 -21.16
C ARG A 121 16.84 2.24 -21.03
N THR A 122 17.12 1.57 -22.14
CA THR A 122 17.29 0.10 -22.19
C THR A 122 18.40 -0.43 -21.28
N ASP A 123 19.57 0.21 -21.22
CA ASP A 123 20.67 -0.22 -20.34
C ASP A 123 20.28 -0.09 -18.86
N PHE A 124 19.68 1.04 -18.48
CA PHE A 124 19.18 1.28 -17.14
C PHE A 124 18.14 0.23 -16.73
N CYS A 125 17.12 0.01 -17.56
CA CYS A 125 16.07 -0.95 -17.20
C CYS A 125 16.53 -2.40 -17.26
N GLY A 126 17.54 -2.73 -18.07
CA GLY A 126 18.21 -4.03 -18.01
C GLY A 126 18.90 -4.26 -16.65
N LYS A 127 19.67 -3.27 -16.17
CA LYS A 127 20.33 -3.33 -14.87
C LYS A 127 19.35 -3.29 -13.70
N LEU A 128 18.32 -2.44 -13.77
CA LEU A 128 17.26 -2.35 -12.75
C LEU A 128 16.49 -3.66 -12.64
N LYS A 129 16.11 -4.26 -13.78
CA LYS A 129 15.45 -5.57 -13.80
C LYS A 129 16.31 -6.64 -13.15
N ASN A 130 17.60 -6.68 -13.46
CA ASN A 130 18.53 -7.64 -12.86
C ASN A 130 18.65 -7.41 -11.34
N PHE A 131 18.74 -6.16 -10.89
CA PHE A 131 18.75 -5.81 -9.46
C PHE A 131 17.51 -6.36 -8.74
N PHE A 132 16.31 -6.08 -9.26
CA PHE A 132 15.07 -6.57 -8.66
C PHE A 132 14.91 -8.09 -8.75
N LEU A 133 15.35 -8.74 -9.83
CA LEU A 133 15.36 -10.20 -9.91
C LEU A 133 16.26 -10.81 -8.82
N THR A 134 17.47 -10.29 -8.64
CA THR A 134 18.36 -10.75 -7.57
C THR A 134 17.74 -10.52 -6.20
N GLN A 135 17.13 -9.35 -5.98
CA GLN A 135 16.50 -8.99 -4.71
C GLN A 135 15.30 -9.89 -4.38
N LEU A 136 14.36 -10.04 -5.30
CA LEU A 136 13.18 -10.86 -5.12
C LEU A 136 13.54 -12.34 -4.94
N ASN A 137 14.48 -12.87 -5.72
CA ASN A 137 14.93 -14.26 -5.55
C ASN A 137 15.57 -14.50 -4.18
N TRP A 138 16.35 -13.54 -3.67
CA TRP A 138 16.89 -13.64 -2.32
C TRP A 138 15.78 -13.59 -1.27
N ILE A 139 14.81 -12.68 -1.40
CA ILE A 139 13.64 -12.60 -0.51
C ILE A 139 12.85 -13.91 -0.51
N TYR A 140 12.58 -14.50 -1.68
CA TYR A 140 11.88 -15.79 -1.79
C TYR A 140 12.65 -16.91 -1.08
N MET A 141 13.96 -16.96 -1.27
CA MET A 141 14.82 -17.91 -0.55
C MET A 141 14.75 -17.71 0.96
N GLN A 142 14.77 -16.47 1.45
CA GLN A 142 14.66 -16.19 2.88
C GLN A 142 13.32 -16.63 3.46
N ILE A 143 12.21 -16.37 2.74
CA ILE A 143 10.87 -16.86 3.10
C ILE A 143 10.86 -18.38 3.21
N ASP A 144 11.40 -19.08 2.20
CA ASP A 144 11.34 -20.54 2.14
C ASP A 144 12.26 -21.22 3.17
N THR A 145 13.36 -20.56 3.56
CA THR A 145 14.30 -21.06 4.57
C THR A 145 13.93 -20.70 6.01
N HIS A 146 13.00 -19.75 6.21
CA HIS A 146 12.53 -19.32 7.53
C HIS A 146 10.98 -19.40 7.64
N PRO A 147 10.36 -20.57 7.38
CA PRO A 147 8.91 -20.68 7.24
C PRO A 147 8.12 -20.37 8.53
N ASN A 148 8.76 -20.42 9.69
CA ASN A 148 8.14 -20.12 10.99
C ASN A 148 8.56 -18.77 11.57
N ASP A 149 9.43 -18.03 10.88
CA ASP A 149 9.87 -16.72 11.32
C ASP A 149 8.76 -15.69 11.10
N GLU A 150 8.53 -14.86 12.12
CA GLU A 150 7.48 -13.85 12.11
C GLU A 150 7.68 -12.82 11.00
N TYR A 151 8.91 -12.31 10.86
CA TYR A 151 9.23 -11.28 9.90
C TYR A 151 9.05 -11.80 8.47
N TRP A 152 9.63 -12.97 8.17
CA TRP A 152 9.53 -13.57 6.84
C TRP A 152 8.12 -14.03 6.48
N HIS A 153 7.32 -14.44 7.46
CA HIS A 153 5.90 -14.69 7.27
C HIS A 153 5.17 -13.41 6.81
N GLN A 154 5.41 -12.26 7.47
CA GLN A 154 4.77 -11.00 7.05
C GLN A 154 5.21 -10.52 5.66
N ILE A 155 6.49 -10.70 5.31
CA ILE A 155 7.00 -10.41 3.96
C ILE A 155 6.32 -11.29 2.91
N ASN A 156 6.16 -12.59 3.19
CA ASN A 156 5.43 -13.50 2.32
C ASN A 156 3.98 -13.04 2.08
N LEU A 157 3.27 -12.68 3.16
CA LEU A 157 1.90 -12.17 3.06
C LEU A 157 1.79 -10.92 2.17
N LEU A 158 2.78 -10.03 2.25
CA LEU A 158 2.81 -8.81 1.44
C LEU A 158 2.98 -9.09 -0.05
N LEU A 159 3.84 -10.04 -0.41
CA LEU A 159 4.01 -10.48 -1.80
C LEU A 159 2.77 -11.20 -2.34
N VAL A 160 2.07 -11.96 -1.49
CA VAL A 160 0.79 -12.58 -1.85
C VAL A 160 -0.30 -11.52 -2.06
N GLN A 161 -0.35 -10.48 -1.22
CA GLN A 161 -1.25 -9.34 -1.41
C GLN A 161 -0.99 -8.63 -2.75
N LEU A 162 0.28 -8.42 -3.10
CA LEU A 162 0.67 -7.79 -4.36
C LEU A 162 0.25 -8.63 -5.57
N ASN A 163 0.39 -9.96 -5.51
CA ASN A 163 -0.14 -10.83 -6.57
C ASN A 163 -1.67 -10.81 -6.64
N GLY A 164 -2.37 -10.72 -5.51
CA GLY A 164 -3.81 -10.48 -5.47
C GLY A 164 -4.18 -9.19 -6.20
N LEU A 165 -3.49 -8.09 -5.90
CA LEU A 165 -3.68 -6.79 -6.55
C LEU A 165 -3.49 -6.85 -8.07
N ILE A 166 -2.43 -7.51 -8.52
CA ILE A 166 -2.16 -7.72 -9.95
C ILE A 166 -3.28 -8.53 -10.62
N ASP A 167 -3.70 -9.62 -9.99
CA ASP A 167 -4.76 -10.48 -10.53
C ASP A 167 -6.09 -9.72 -10.61
N GLY A 168 -6.44 -8.98 -9.56
CA GLY A 168 -7.66 -8.15 -9.51
C GLY A 168 -7.66 -7.07 -10.58
N TYR A 169 -6.53 -6.36 -10.73
CA TYR A 169 -6.36 -5.38 -11.80
C TYR A 169 -6.54 -6.00 -13.19
N GLN A 170 -6.12 -7.25 -13.37
CA GLN A 170 -6.27 -7.97 -14.64
C GLN A 170 -7.64 -8.65 -14.81
N ASN A 171 -8.56 -8.47 -13.85
CA ASN A 171 -9.85 -9.17 -13.78
C ASN A 171 -9.68 -10.70 -13.88
N LYS A 172 -8.70 -11.23 -13.14
CA LYS A 172 -8.35 -12.65 -13.05
C LYS A 172 -8.30 -13.07 -11.59
N SER A 173 -8.37 -14.37 -11.32
CA SER A 173 -8.15 -14.94 -9.99
C SER A 173 -7.28 -16.19 -10.08
N ARG A 174 -5.96 -16.02 -10.26
CA ARG A 174 -5.02 -17.14 -10.48
C ARG A 174 -4.69 -17.89 -9.19
N GLY A 175 -4.95 -17.27 -8.05
CA GLY A 175 -4.71 -17.81 -6.72
C GLY A 175 -3.44 -17.26 -6.08
N PRO A 176 -3.28 -17.51 -4.76
CA PRO A 176 -2.19 -16.95 -3.97
C PRO A 176 -0.84 -17.50 -4.41
N ARG A 177 0.13 -16.59 -4.57
CA ARG A 177 1.54 -16.87 -4.89
C ARG A 177 2.41 -15.72 -4.40
N LYS A 178 3.67 -15.99 -4.09
CA LYS A 178 4.64 -14.95 -3.67
C LYS A 178 5.52 -14.46 -4.80
N GLU A 179 5.73 -15.31 -5.80
CA GLU A 179 6.57 -15.04 -6.96
C GLU A 179 5.88 -14.04 -7.90
N LEU A 180 6.61 -12.99 -8.30
CA LEU A 180 6.14 -11.97 -9.22
C LEU A 180 6.58 -12.33 -10.65
N GLU A 181 5.64 -12.31 -11.60
CA GLU A 181 5.91 -12.64 -13.01
C GLU A 181 6.77 -11.57 -13.70
N ASP A 182 6.53 -10.30 -13.37
CA ASP A 182 7.28 -9.17 -13.92
C ASP A 182 7.78 -8.25 -12.80
N PRO A 183 9.10 -8.23 -12.52
CA PRO A 183 9.69 -7.34 -11.51
C PRO A 183 9.67 -5.87 -11.95
N LEU A 184 9.40 -5.56 -13.22
CA LEU A 184 9.15 -4.21 -13.71
C LEU A 184 7.64 -3.92 -13.88
N GLY A 185 6.77 -4.78 -13.34
CA GLY A 185 5.33 -4.57 -13.30
C GLY A 185 4.92 -3.76 -12.06
N PHE A 186 3.89 -4.22 -11.35
CA PHE A 186 3.33 -3.54 -10.16
C PHE A 186 4.31 -3.42 -9.00
N PHE A 187 5.44 -4.14 -9.03
CA PHE A 187 6.52 -3.93 -8.10
C PHE A 187 7.07 -2.49 -8.18
N LEU A 188 7.08 -1.88 -9.38
CA LEU A 188 7.50 -0.48 -9.57
C LEU A 188 6.65 0.53 -8.81
N PHE A 189 5.34 0.29 -8.66
CA PHE A 189 4.51 1.13 -7.78
C PHE A 189 5.02 1.13 -6.34
N GLN A 190 5.50 -0.03 -5.86
CA GLN A 190 5.89 -0.17 -4.46
C GLN A 190 7.27 0.43 -4.18
N VAL A 191 8.19 0.36 -5.15
CA VAL A 191 9.57 0.79 -4.98
C VAL A 191 9.87 2.15 -5.62
N LEU A 192 8.85 2.89 -6.07
CA LEU A 192 9.02 4.13 -6.85
C LEU A 192 9.98 5.11 -6.17
N ALA A 193 9.78 5.36 -4.87
CA ALA A 193 10.63 6.25 -4.07
C ALA A 193 12.09 5.77 -3.93
N SER A 194 12.38 4.48 -4.13
CA SER A 194 13.74 3.93 -4.04
C SER A 194 14.46 3.84 -5.40
N ILE A 195 13.76 4.09 -6.52
CA ILE A 195 14.35 3.92 -7.86
C ILE A 195 15.53 4.87 -8.07
N ASP A 196 15.43 6.08 -7.55
CA ASP A 196 16.45 7.11 -7.75
C ASP A 196 17.77 6.75 -7.07
N ASP A 197 17.71 6.26 -5.83
CA ASP A 197 18.89 5.78 -5.11
C ASP A 197 19.51 4.54 -5.77
N ILE A 198 18.66 3.60 -6.21
CA ILE A 198 19.12 2.40 -6.93
C ILE A 198 19.77 2.82 -8.25
N ALA A 199 19.24 3.82 -8.95
CA ALA A 199 19.79 4.26 -10.20
C ALA A 199 21.16 4.91 -10.05
N VAL A 200 21.40 5.70 -8.97
CA VAL A 200 22.74 6.19 -8.63
C VAL A 200 23.69 5.03 -8.38
N HIS A 201 23.27 4.03 -7.60
CA HIS A 201 24.06 2.81 -7.35
C HIS A 201 24.40 2.06 -8.65
N LEU A 202 23.48 2.01 -9.62
CA LEU A 202 23.68 1.37 -10.92
C LEU A 202 24.53 2.20 -11.90
N GLY A 203 25.03 3.36 -11.48
CA GLY A 203 25.89 4.24 -12.26
C GLY A 203 25.16 5.21 -13.18
N PHE A 204 23.87 5.47 -12.92
CA PHE A 204 23.07 6.46 -13.66
C PHE A 204 22.92 7.72 -12.82
N GLN A 205 23.61 8.80 -13.23
CA GLN A 205 23.52 10.12 -12.62
C GLN A 205 22.54 11.04 -13.39
N ASN A 206 22.22 12.21 -12.82
CA ASN A 206 21.20 13.17 -13.26
C ASN A 206 19.75 12.76 -12.98
N ILE A 207 19.50 12.25 -11.78
CA ILE A 207 18.13 12.08 -11.30
C ILE A 207 17.84 13.25 -10.36
N SER A 208 16.77 13.97 -10.67
CA SER A 208 16.34 15.15 -9.91
C SER A 208 16.06 14.71 -8.47
N ARG A 209 16.94 15.09 -7.54
CA ARG A 209 16.75 14.84 -6.11
C ARG A 209 15.85 15.91 -5.54
N HIS A 210 14.55 15.75 -5.73
CA HIS A 210 13.57 16.59 -5.09
C HIS A 210 12.41 15.70 -4.72
N ASP A 211 12.31 15.39 -3.42
CA ASP A 211 11.07 15.38 -2.66
C ASP A 211 11.41 15.30 -1.17
N SER A 212 10.93 16.27 -0.41
CA SER A 212 11.05 16.26 1.06
C SER A 212 9.69 16.61 1.62
N CYS A 213 9.18 15.76 2.50
CA CYS A 213 7.92 16.03 3.17
C CYS A 213 8.12 17.04 4.32
N SER A 214 7.01 17.60 4.81
CA SER A 214 6.99 18.40 6.03
C SER A 214 6.12 17.73 7.08
N ALA A 215 6.65 17.59 8.30
CA ALA A 215 5.96 16.97 9.43
C ALA A 215 5.94 17.90 10.65
N LEU A 216 4.87 17.81 11.45
CA LEU A 216 4.77 18.49 12.74
C LEU A 216 4.08 17.60 13.78
N ILE A 217 4.73 17.46 14.94
CA ILE A 217 4.15 16.89 16.15
C ILE A 217 3.99 18.01 17.16
N LYS A 218 2.74 18.33 17.53
CA LYS A 218 2.41 19.46 18.39
C LYS A 218 1.68 19.00 19.64
N ILE A 219 2.34 19.14 20.79
CA ILE A 219 1.73 19.01 22.10
C ILE A 219 1.03 20.33 22.46
N LEU A 220 -0.25 20.25 22.83
CA LEU A 220 -1.04 21.40 23.26
C LEU A 220 -0.69 21.84 24.69
N PRO A 221 -0.97 23.11 25.06
CA PRO A 221 -0.79 23.59 26.42
C PRO A 221 -1.44 22.66 27.45
N ASP A 222 -0.77 22.49 28.59
CA ASP A 222 -1.18 21.61 29.69
C ASP A 222 -1.34 20.11 29.30
N ASN A 223 -0.68 19.66 28.21
CA ASN A 223 -0.75 18.28 27.70
C ASN A 223 -2.18 17.81 27.40
N LYS A 224 -3.06 18.73 26.97
CA LYS A 224 -4.48 18.42 26.69
C LYS A 224 -4.67 17.51 25.49
N ASP A 225 -3.77 17.60 24.51
CA ASP A 225 -3.82 16.81 23.29
C ASP A 225 -2.46 16.80 22.58
N ILE A 226 -2.32 15.89 21.61
CA ILE A 226 -1.22 15.81 20.66
C ILE A 226 -1.78 15.81 19.24
N PHE A 227 -1.35 16.76 18.43
CA PHE A 227 -1.61 16.76 16.99
C PHE A 227 -0.39 16.27 16.23
N VAL A 228 -0.64 15.42 15.24
CA VAL A 228 0.36 14.92 14.31
C VAL A 228 -0.11 15.26 12.91
N SER A 229 0.73 15.94 12.14
CA SER A 229 0.43 16.33 10.75
C SER A 229 1.59 16.02 9.84
N HIS A 230 1.28 15.61 8.61
CA HIS A 230 2.22 15.32 7.55
C HIS A 230 1.76 15.99 6.25
N ALA A 231 2.71 16.51 5.47
CA ALA A 231 2.47 17.15 4.19
C ALA A 231 3.52 16.69 3.18
N THR A 232 3.14 15.74 2.32
CA THR A 232 3.98 15.22 1.24
C THR A 232 4.28 16.28 0.20
N TRP A 233 5.53 16.29 -0.28
CA TRP A 233 5.91 17.01 -1.49
C TRP A 233 6.24 15.96 -2.54
N ASP A 234 5.64 16.07 -3.71
CA ASP A 234 5.74 15.10 -4.80
C ASP A 234 5.34 15.80 -6.11
N ASP A 235 5.65 15.19 -7.24
CA ASP A 235 5.24 15.66 -8.56
C ASP A 235 3.71 15.72 -8.68
N TYR A 236 3.18 16.77 -9.30
CA TYR A 236 1.73 16.90 -9.53
C TYR A 236 1.13 15.75 -10.35
N SER A 237 1.96 15.03 -11.11
CA SER A 237 1.54 13.83 -11.84
C SER A 237 1.07 12.71 -10.92
N SER A 238 1.52 12.68 -9.66
CA SER A 238 1.16 11.64 -8.68
C SER A 238 -0.17 11.91 -7.96
N MET A 239 -0.81 13.08 -8.14
CA MET A 239 -1.98 13.55 -7.37
C MET A 239 -3.29 12.76 -7.55
N LEU A 240 -3.26 11.53 -8.08
CA LEU A 240 -4.35 10.58 -7.90
C LEU A 240 -4.23 9.95 -6.52
N LYS A 241 -4.89 10.54 -5.53
CA LYS A 241 -4.77 10.15 -4.13
C LYS A 241 -5.87 9.20 -3.69
N VAL A 242 -5.48 8.21 -2.87
CA VAL A 242 -6.39 7.26 -2.24
C VAL A 242 -6.11 7.21 -0.75
N PHE A 243 -7.13 7.48 0.06
CA PHE A 243 -7.08 7.21 1.50
C PHE A 243 -7.51 5.76 1.72
N LYS A 244 -6.67 4.96 2.37
CA LYS A 244 -6.87 3.52 2.49
C LYS A 244 -7.06 3.12 3.95
N ARG A 245 -7.99 2.20 4.17
CA ARG A 245 -8.10 1.43 5.41
C ARG A 245 -8.08 -0.06 5.11
N TYR A 246 -7.19 -0.78 5.77
CA TYR A 246 -7.23 -2.24 5.80
C TYR A 246 -7.53 -2.71 7.22
N THR A 247 -8.59 -3.49 7.37
CA THR A 247 -8.89 -4.21 8.62
C THR A 247 -8.67 -5.70 8.37
N MET A 248 -7.44 -6.15 8.61
CA MET A 248 -6.99 -7.53 8.39
C MET A 248 -6.48 -8.15 9.68
N PRO A 249 -7.23 -9.06 10.33
CA PRO A 249 -6.81 -9.78 11.54
C PRO A 249 -5.78 -10.87 11.23
N LEU A 250 -4.66 -10.48 10.60
CA LEU A 250 -3.55 -11.38 10.26
C LEU A 250 -2.89 -11.90 11.53
N LYS A 251 -2.51 -13.17 11.55
CA LYS A 251 -1.69 -13.73 12.64
C LYS A 251 -0.20 -13.42 12.43
N ARG A 252 0.53 -13.20 13.53
CA ARG A 252 1.97 -12.86 13.52
C ARG A 252 2.82 -13.92 12.79
N THR A 253 2.50 -15.20 12.96
CA THR A 253 3.21 -16.35 12.38
C THR A 253 2.20 -17.33 11.76
N PRO A 254 2.60 -18.37 11.02
CA PRO A 254 1.68 -19.39 10.51
C PRO A 254 1.20 -20.40 11.57
N ALA A 255 1.69 -20.32 12.80
CA ALA A 255 1.30 -21.24 13.87
C ALA A 255 -0.19 -21.09 14.24
N ALA A 256 -0.87 -22.22 14.50
CA ALA A 256 -2.31 -22.25 14.79
C ALA A 256 -2.72 -21.43 16.03
N ASN A 257 -1.81 -21.27 17.00
CA ASN A 257 -2.01 -20.48 18.22
C ASN A 257 -1.41 -19.07 18.14
N SER A 258 -1.01 -18.61 16.96
CA SER A 258 -0.42 -17.29 16.78
C SER A 258 -1.45 -16.18 17.04
N VAL A 259 -1.00 -15.12 17.68
CA VAL A 259 -1.83 -13.94 17.98
C VAL A 259 -1.99 -13.05 16.76
N VAL A 260 -3.06 -12.24 16.74
CA VAL A 260 -3.27 -11.21 15.71
C VAL A 260 -2.18 -10.14 15.80
N ILE A 261 -1.75 -9.63 14.65
CA ILE A 261 -0.81 -8.52 14.55
C ILE A 261 -1.40 -7.25 15.21
N PRO A 262 -0.59 -6.45 15.93
CA PRO A 262 -1.10 -5.25 16.60
C PRO A 262 -1.50 -4.13 15.63
N GLY A 263 -1.03 -4.14 14.38
CA GLY A 263 -1.46 -3.24 13.31
C GLY A 263 -2.56 -3.81 12.40
N SER A 264 -3.50 -4.60 12.95
CA SER A 264 -4.55 -5.27 12.17
C SER A 264 -5.59 -4.33 11.56
N ASP A 265 -5.71 -3.10 12.04
CA ASP A 265 -6.56 -2.04 11.48
C ASP A 265 -5.67 -0.84 11.19
N ILE A 266 -5.34 -0.62 9.92
CA ILE A 266 -4.40 0.41 9.49
C ILE A 266 -5.06 1.37 8.53
N ILE A 267 -4.86 2.66 8.77
CA ILE A 267 -5.34 3.76 7.94
C ILE A 267 -4.14 4.57 7.47
N PHE A 268 -4.09 4.90 6.19
CA PHE A 268 -2.96 5.63 5.61
C PHE A 268 -3.34 6.35 4.32
N SER A 269 -2.61 7.44 4.03
CA SER A 269 -2.68 8.08 2.71
C SER A 269 -1.86 7.28 1.70
N SER A 270 -2.35 7.15 0.47
CA SER A 270 -1.73 6.28 -0.54
C SER A 270 -2.15 6.68 -1.95
N TYR A 271 -1.88 5.79 -2.89
CA TYR A 271 -2.06 5.93 -4.32
C TYR A 271 -2.69 4.65 -4.90
N PRO A 272 -3.37 4.73 -6.06
CA PRO A 272 -3.85 3.54 -6.78
C PRO A 272 -2.70 2.59 -7.09
N GLY A 273 -2.91 1.27 -6.93
CA GLY A 273 -1.89 0.26 -7.22
C GLY A 273 -0.75 0.14 -6.20
N THR A 274 -0.75 0.93 -5.13
CA THR A 274 0.32 0.95 -4.11
C THR A 274 -0.18 0.39 -2.77
N LEU A 275 0.45 -0.65 -2.21
CA LEU A 275 -0.02 -1.33 -0.99
C LEU A 275 0.45 -0.69 0.32
N HIS A 276 1.18 0.41 0.23
CA HIS A 276 1.72 1.16 1.34
C HIS A 276 1.55 2.66 1.09
N SER A 277 1.92 3.49 2.06
CA SER A 277 2.01 4.94 1.85
C SER A 277 3.32 5.23 1.14
N ILE A 278 3.31 6.07 0.11
CA ILE A 278 4.54 6.68 -0.42
C ILE A 278 4.72 8.09 0.18
N ASP A 279 3.63 8.64 0.74
CA ASP A 279 3.67 9.86 1.54
C ASP A 279 4.36 9.62 2.88
N ASP A 280 4.01 8.46 3.45
CA ASP A 280 4.27 7.96 4.77
C ASP A 280 3.64 8.75 5.92
N PHE A 281 2.31 8.67 5.95
CA PHE A 281 1.44 8.87 7.11
C PHE A 281 0.60 7.60 7.38
N TYR A 282 0.70 7.05 8.58
CA TYR A 282 -0.08 5.88 9.03
C TYR A 282 -0.67 6.11 10.41
N MET A 283 -1.85 5.52 10.63
CA MET A 283 -2.42 5.27 11.95
C MET A 283 -2.72 3.78 12.06
N THR A 284 -2.21 3.14 13.10
CA THR A 284 -2.38 1.71 13.33
C THR A 284 -3.21 1.45 14.59
N GLY A 285 -4.08 0.44 14.52
CA GLY A 285 -4.88 -0.08 15.61
C GLY A 285 -4.87 -1.61 15.61
N PRO A 286 -4.98 -2.27 16.77
CA PRO A 286 -5.07 -1.71 18.12
C PRO A 286 -3.78 -1.16 18.74
N ALA A 287 -2.64 -1.13 18.03
CA ALA A 287 -1.38 -0.62 18.59
C ALA A 287 -1.42 0.88 18.98
N ASP A 288 -2.35 1.64 18.41
CA ASP A 288 -2.53 3.09 18.59
C ASP A 288 -1.25 3.89 18.27
N LEU A 289 -0.53 3.50 17.21
CA LEU A 289 0.65 4.23 16.74
C LEU A 289 0.30 5.15 15.57
N THR A 290 0.85 6.36 15.59
CA THR A 290 0.92 7.22 14.40
C THR A 290 2.35 7.24 13.90
N VAL A 291 2.56 6.83 12.64
CA VAL A 291 3.88 6.73 12.02
C VAL A 291 3.95 7.72 10.87
N ILE A 292 4.97 8.58 10.89
CA ILE A 292 5.26 9.54 9.84
C ILE A 292 6.76 9.56 9.55
N GLU A 293 7.12 9.95 8.34
CA GLU A 293 8.51 10.19 7.97
C GLU A 293 8.66 11.53 7.22
N THR A 294 9.89 11.92 6.93
CA THR A 294 10.22 12.95 5.95
C THR A 294 11.57 12.57 5.34
N THR A 295 11.62 12.39 4.02
CA THR A 295 12.82 11.90 3.33
C THR A 295 14.06 12.70 3.69
N ILE A 296 15.12 12.00 4.11
CA ILE A 296 16.47 12.55 4.24
C ILE A 296 17.36 11.99 3.12
N ASP A 297 17.68 12.82 2.14
CA ASP A 297 18.51 12.40 1.01
C ASP A 297 19.94 12.01 1.43
N ASN A 298 20.53 11.07 0.69
CA ASN A 298 21.95 10.74 0.82
C ASN A 298 22.83 11.59 -0.11
N TYR A 299 23.49 12.61 0.44
CA TYR A 299 24.45 13.44 -0.31
C TYR A 299 25.88 12.87 -0.37
N ASN A 300 26.15 11.73 0.29
CA ASN A 300 27.45 11.08 0.23
C ASN A 300 27.46 9.96 -0.81
N GLU A 301 28.07 10.22 -1.97
CA GLU A 301 28.13 9.25 -3.08
C GLU A 301 28.78 7.92 -2.68
N ASP A 302 29.76 7.93 -1.77
CA ASP A 302 30.46 6.73 -1.31
C ASP A 302 29.53 5.75 -0.57
N LEU A 303 28.39 6.19 -0.07
CA LEU A 303 27.44 5.32 0.65
C LEU A 303 26.56 4.51 -0.30
N TYR A 304 26.39 4.92 -1.56
CA TYR A 304 25.59 4.16 -2.53
C TYR A 304 26.18 2.78 -2.84
N ARG A 305 27.48 2.57 -2.59
CA ARG A 305 28.10 1.23 -2.68
C ARG A 305 27.54 0.22 -1.69
N ASN A 306 26.84 0.69 -0.64
CA ASN A 306 26.21 -0.16 0.37
C ASN A 306 24.81 -0.63 -0.06
N ILE A 307 24.21 -0.03 -1.10
CA ILE A 307 22.99 -0.55 -1.70
C ILE A 307 23.31 -1.93 -2.27
N ASN A 308 22.54 -2.93 -1.85
CA ASN A 308 22.76 -4.32 -2.20
C ASN A 308 21.41 -4.96 -2.51
N PRO A 309 21.25 -5.69 -3.63
CA PRO A 309 20.01 -6.41 -3.90
C PRO A 309 19.72 -7.52 -2.87
N ILE A 310 20.72 -8.00 -2.12
CA ILE A 310 20.56 -8.92 -0.99
C ILE A 310 20.09 -8.13 0.25
N SER A 311 18.92 -7.52 0.15
CA SER A 311 18.29 -6.71 1.19
C SER A 311 16.77 -6.62 0.99
N VAL A 312 16.03 -6.30 2.06
CA VAL A 312 14.59 -6.05 1.98
C VAL A 312 14.35 -4.57 1.61
N PRO A 313 13.60 -4.27 0.53
CA PRO A 313 13.32 -2.90 0.12
C PRO A 313 12.45 -2.18 1.16
N GLU A 314 12.54 -0.86 1.15
CA GLU A 314 11.98 0.03 2.15
C GLU A 314 10.49 -0.20 2.42
N TRP A 315 9.67 -0.19 1.36
CA TRP A 315 8.22 -0.38 1.47
C TRP A 315 7.80 -1.65 2.23
N MET A 316 8.56 -2.75 2.04
CA MET A 316 8.27 -3.99 2.74
C MET A 316 8.60 -3.87 4.22
N ARG A 317 9.72 -3.22 4.57
CA ARG A 317 10.11 -2.98 5.96
C ARG A 317 9.07 -2.12 6.68
N VAL A 318 8.59 -1.06 6.02
CA VAL A 318 7.54 -0.17 6.57
C VAL A 318 6.25 -0.92 6.84
N VAL A 319 5.76 -1.70 5.87
CA VAL A 319 4.52 -2.46 6.07
C VAL A 319 4.69 -3.49 7.19
N VAL A 320 5.82 -4.20 7.26
CA VAL A 320 6.06 -5.19 8.33
C VAL A 320 6.15 -4.51 9.70
N ALA A 321 6.85 -3.38 9.80
CA ALA A 321 6.93 -2.61 11.05
C ALA A 321 5.55 -2.14 11.51
N ASN A 322 4.76 -1.53 10.62
CA ASN A 322 3.40 -1.07 10.93
C ASN A 322 2.46 -2.23 11.34
N ARG A 323 2.67 -3.43 10.80
CA ARG A 323 1.91 -4.62 11.22
C ARG A 323 2.31 -5.08 12.62
N LEU A 324 3.60 -5.17 12.92
CA LEU A 324 4.12 -5.89 14.08
C LEU A 324 4.38 -5.04 15.32
N ALA A 325 4.62 -3.74 15.17
CA ALA A 325 5.02 -2.88 16.28
C ALA A 325 3.90 -2.69 17.32
N THR A 326 4.25 -2.84 18.60
CA THR A 326 3.40 -2.47 19.75
C THR A 326 3.84 -1.17 20.43
N SER A 327 4.98 -0.62 20.02
CA SER A 327 5.55 0.62 20.57
C SER A 327 6.51 1.25 19.56
N GLY A 328 6.92 2.50 19.78
CA GLY A 328 7.91 3.16 18.90
C GLY A 328 9.34 2.60 19.00
N LYS A 329 9.66 1.72 19.98
CA LYS A 329 10.98 1.10 20.12
C LYS A 329 11.09 -0.24 19.38
N GLU A 330 10.00 -0.99 19.31
CA GLU A 330 9.92 -2.29 18.64
C GLU A 330 9.93 -2.11 17.12
#